data_AF-A0AAN1DUV3-F1
#
_entry.id   AF-A0AAN1DUV3-F1
#
_cell.length_a   1.000
_cell.length_b   1.000
_cell.length_c   1.000
_cell.angle_alpha   90.00
_cell.angle_beta   90.00
_cell.angle_gamma   90.00
#
_symmetry.space_group_name_H-M   'P 1'
#
loop_
_entity.id
_entity.type
_entity.pdbx_description
1 polymer ?
#
loop_
_entity_poly.entity_id
_entity_poly.type
_entity_poly.pdbx_seq_one_letter_code
_entity_poly.pdbx_strand_id
1 'polypeptide(L)'
;MSKSKTKAEKLHISRVAALGCIVCRNLEYGESPAEIHHCSSGTGLSVRADNFHVIPLCHAHHRTGGHGVAIHAGRKSWEEKFGTEAELLSQVLQELGETTA
;
A
#
# COMPACT_ATOMS: atom_id res chain seq x y z
N MET A 1 5.03 23.85 -7.14
CA MET A 1 3.69 23.78 -6.50
C MET A 1 3.19 22.35 -6.58
N SER A 2 2.93 21.70 -5.44
CA SER A 2 2.27 20.38 -5.42
C SER A 2 0.82 20.54 -5.88
N LYS A 3 0.43 19.88 -6.98
CA LYS A 3 -0.96 19.89 -7.46
C LYS A 3 -1.87 19.32 -6.36
N SER A 4 -2.99 19.98 -6.07
CA SER A 4 -3.99 19.44 -5.15
C SER A 4 -4.53 18.12 -5.70
N LYS A 5 -4.73 17.13 -4.81
CA LYS A 5 -5.39 15.88 -5.17
C LYS A 5 -6.79 16.16 -5.75
N THR A 6 -7.10 15.57 -6.88
CA THR A 6 -8.42 15.55 -7.51
C THR A 6 -9.43 14.82 -6.63
N LYS A 7 -10.72 14.98 -6.95
CA LYS A 7 -11.79 14.26 -6.24
C LYS A 7 -11.65 12.73 -6.40
N ALA A 8 -11.26 12.27 -7.58
CA ALA A 8 -11.05 10.85 -7.86
C ALA A 8 -9.90 10.26 -7.03
N GLU A 9 -8.76 10.96 -6.95
CA GLU A 9 -7.62 10.53 -6.14
C GLU A 9 -7.98 10.45 -4.64
N LYS A 10 -8.72 11.44 -4.13
CA LYS A 10 -9.19 11.42 -2.73
C LYS A 10 -10.12 10.25 -2.47
N LEU A 11 -11.04 9.97 -3.39
CA LEU A 11 -11.98 8.85 -3.27
C LEU A 11 -11.25 7.51 -3.30
N HIS A 12 -10.34 7.30 -4.25
CA HIS A 12 -9.56 6.07 -4.35
C HIS A 12 -8.74 5.84 -3.07
N ILE A 13 -7.97 6.84 -2.62
CA ILE A 13 -7.22 6.76 -1.35
C ILE A 13 -8.12 6.41 -0.16
N SER A 14 -9.31 7.00 -0.09
CA SER A 14 -10.26 6.72 1.01
C SER A 14 -10.77 5.28 0.96
N ARG A 15 -11.05 4.75 -0.25
CA ARG A 15 -11.47 3.36 -0.45
C ARG A 15 -10.35 2.39 -0.09
N VAL A 16 -9.12 2.68 -0.50
CA VAL A 16 -7.94 1.87 -0.14
C VAL A 16 -7.75 1.85 1.39
N ALA A 17 -7.77 3.01 2.05
CA ALA A 17 -7.61 3.08 3.51
C ALA A 17 -8.70 2.28 4.26
N ALA A 18 -9.93 2.29 3.75
CA ALA A 18 -11.06 1.58 4.35
C ALA A 18 -10.95 0.05 4.29
N LEU A 19 -10.10 -0.51 3.42
CA LEU A 19 -9.82 -1.95 3.40
C LEU A 19 -9.11 -2.43 4.67
N GLY A 20 -8.42 -1.54 5.39
CA GLY A 20 -7.55 -1.91 6.50
C GLY A 20 -6.22 -2.53 6.03
N CYS A 21 -5.31 -2.83 6.95
CA CYS A 21 -3.97 -3.28 6.55
C CYS A 21 -4.01 -4.58 5.75
N ILE A 22 -3.53 -4.53 4.51
CA ILE A 22 -3.49 -5.69 3.61
C ILE A 22 -2.71 -6.86 4.24
N VAL A 23 -1.58 -6.57 4.90
CA VAL A 23 -0.75 -7.58 5.58
C VAL A 23 -1.48 -8.21 6.77
N CYS A 24 -2.12 -7.42 7.63
CA CYS A 24 -2.86 -7.97 8.77
C CYS A 24 -4.01 -8.89 8.33
N ARG A 25 -4.69 -8.54 7.22
CA ARG A 25 -5.75 -9.38 6.67
C ARG A 25 -5.21 -10.67 6.06
N ASN A 26 -4.11 -10.61 5.32
CA ASN A 26 -3.46 -11.79 4.76
C ASN A 26 -2.90 -12.74 5.85
N LEU A 27 -2.56 -12.20 7.02
CA LEU A 27 -2.14 -12.97 8.21
C LEU A 27 -3.30 -13.38 9.13
N GLU A 28 -4.55 -13.12 8.73
CA GLU A 28 -5.76 -13.44 9.51
C GLU A 28 -5.82 -12.76 10.90
N TYR A 29 -5.11 -11.64 11.09
CA TYR A 29 -5.15 -10.84 12.33
C TYR A 29 -6.39 -9.95 12.44
N GLY A 30 -7.22 -9.91 11.40
CA GLY A 30 -8.45 -9.12 11.34
C GLY A 30 -8.23 -7.68 10.87
N GLU A 31 -9.26 -6.87 11.09
CA GLU A 31 -9.27 -5.46 10.66
C GLU A 31 -8.29 -4.62 11.48
N SER A 32 -7.58 -3.73 10.80
CA SER A 32 -6.67 -2.78 11.45
C SER A 32 -6.67 -1.44 10.73
N PRO A 33 -6.55 -0.32 11.47
CA PRO A 33 -6.49 1.00 10.85
C PRO A 33 -5.27 1.09 9.93
N ALA A 34 -5.48 1.54 8.70
CA ALA A 34 -4.43 1.66 7.71
C ALA A 34 -4.07 3.11 7.39
N GLU A 35 -2.77 3.36 7.29
CA GLU A 35 -2.19 4.51 6.63
C GLU A 35 -1.93 4.14 5.16
N ILE A 36 -1.79 5.17 4.33
CA ILE A 36 -1.59 4.99 2.89
C ILE A 36 -0.11 4.94 2.60
N HIS A 37 0.30 3.83 1.99
CA HIS A 37 1.65 3.62 1.50
C HIS A 37 1.65 3.74 -0.03
N HIS A 38 2.51 4.60 -0.56
CA HIS A 38 2.70 4.75 -2.00
C HIS A 38 3.71 3.73 -2.51
N CYS A 39 3.27 2.83 -3.37
CA CYS A 39 4.15 1.83 -3.98
C CYS A 39 5.20 2.52 -4.87
N SER A 40 6.41 2.00 -4.85
CA SER A 40 7.42 2.36 -5.84
C SER A 40 7.01 1.78 -7.18
N SER A 41 7.04 2.59 -8.23
CA SER A 41 6.71 2.20 -9.60
C SER A 41 7.74 1.24 -10.24
N GLY A 42 8.58 0.56 -9.45
CA GLY A 42 9.49 -0.50 -9.87
C GLY A 42 10.60 -0.09 -10.85
N THR A 43 10.68 1.17 -11.27
CA THR A 43 11.47 1.58 -12.45
C THR A 43 12.80 2.27 -12.14
N GLY A 44 13.20 2.44 -10.87
CA GLY A 44 14.51 3.03 -10.49
C GLY A 44 14.73 4.50 -10.92
N LEU A 45 13.84 5.04 -11.74
CA LEU A 45 13.74 6.44 -12.12
C LEU A 45 12.73 7.12 -11.20
N SER A 46 12.97 8.39 -10.92
CA SER A 46 12.16 9.29 -10.09
C SER A 46 10.77 9.54 -10.71
N VAL A 47 10.00 8.48 -10.92
CA VAL A 47 8.60 8.52 -11.30
C VAL A 47 7.83 8.86 -10.03
N ARG A 48 7.09 9.97 -10.10
CA ARG A 48 6.31 10.46 -8.98
C ARG A 48 5.29 9.39 -8.61
N ALA A 49 5.32 8.93 -7.37
CA ALA A 49 4.25 8.13 -6.80
C ALA A 49 2.90 8.80 -7.08
N ASP A 50 2.01 8.09 -7.77
CA ASP A 50 0.66 8.55 -8.02
C ASP A 50 -0.29 8.09 -6.92
N ASN A 51 -1.45 8.75 -6.82
CA ASN A 51 -2.42 8.50 -5.77
C ASN A 51 -3.33 7.28 -6.05
N PHE A 52 -3.05 6.52 -7.12
CA PHE A 52 -3.77 5.31 -7.51
C PHE A 52 -2.95 4.03 -7.28
N HIS A 53 -1.62 4.13 -7.20
CA HIS A 53 -0.72 3.03 -6.87
C HIS A 53 -0.36 3.07 -5.38
N VAL A 54 -1.34 2.77 -4.54
CA VAL A 54 -1.23 2.80 -3.08
C VAL A 54 -1.76 1.53 -2.44
N ILE A 55 -1.15 1.12 -1.32
CA ILE A 55 -1.61 0.00 -0.50
C ILE A 55 -1.90 0.46 0.94
N PRO A 56 -2.87 -0.17 1.63
CA PRO A 56 -3.19 0.16 3.01
C PRO A 56 -2.32 -0.63 3.98
N LEU A 57 -1.53 0.06 4.81
CA LEU A 57 -0.66 -0.56 5.82
C LEU A 57 -0.92 0.02 7.22
N CYS A 58 -1.03 -0.83 8.25
CA CYS A 58 -1.11 -0.35 9.62
C CYS A 58 0.22 0.28 10.04
N HIS A 59 0.20 1.04 11.13
CA HIS A 59 1.38 1.76 11.61
C HIS A 59 2.63 0.85 11.81
N ALA A 60 2.43 -0.39 12.25
CA ALA A 60 3.48 -1.38 12.44
C ALA A 60 4.06 -1.87 11.10
N HIS A 61 3.22 -2.30 10.16
CA HIS A 61 3.67 -2.76 8.85
C HIS A 61 4.15 -1.62 7.94
N HIS A 62 3.76 -0.38 8.24
CA HIS A 62 4.20 0.78 7.49
C HIS A 62 5.56 1.31 7.99
N ARG A 63 5.68 1.65 9.28
CA ARG A 63 6.85 2.42 9.79
C ARG A 63 7.42 1.97 11.14
N THR A 64 6.66 1.38 12.05
CA THR A 64 7.11 1.15 13.44
C THR A 64 7.44 -0.28 13.83
N GLY A 65 7.14 -1.28 13.00
CA GLY A 65 7.36 -2.70 13.30
C GLY A 65 8.83 -3.14 13.34
N GLY A 66 9.77 -2.31 12.89
CA GLY A 66 11.19 -2.65 12.84
C GLY A 66 11.60 -3.47 11.61
N HIS A 67 12.84 -3.99 11.63
CA HIS A 67 13.47 -4.55 10.43
C HIS A 67 12.72 -5.76 9.84
N GLY A 68 12.30 -5.66 8.59
CA GLY A 68 11.52 -6.70 7.90
C GLY A 68 10.12 -6.92 8.47
N VAL A 69 9.57 -5.95 9.21
CA VAL A 69 8.14 -5.89 9.59
C VAL A 69 7.53 -4.59 9.09
N ALA A 70 8.22 -3.47 9.29
CA ALA A 70 7.87 -2.21 8.63
C ALA A 70 8.50 -2.16 7.24
N ILE A 71 7.71 -1.84 6.21
CA ILE A 71 8.19 -1.75 4.82
C ILE A 71 9.33 -0.72 4.66
N HIS A 72 9.27 0.37 5.43
CA HIS A 72 10.32 1.40 5.46
C HIS A 72 11.58 1.00 6.24
N ALA A 73 11.58 -0.16 6.91
CA ALA A 73 12.72 -0.70 7.65
C ALA A 73 13.16 -2.04 7.05
N GLY A 74 13.61 -2.06 5.80
CA GLY A 74 14.11 -3.29 5.17
C GLY A 74 13.08 -3.93 4.24
N ARG A 75 12.82 -3.25 3.12
CA ARG A 75 11.91 -3.66 2.06
C ARG A 75 12.14 -5.09 1.59
N LYS A 76 13.39 -5.50 1.30
CA LYS A 76 13.67 -6.85 0.80
C LYS A 76 13.15 -7.94 1.75
N SER A 77 13.49 -7.84 3.04
CA SER A 77 13.01 -8.80 4.05
C SER A 77 11.52 -8.69 4.33
N TRP A 78 10.91 -7.53 4.07
CA TRP A 78 9.47 -7.35 4.15
C TRP A 78 8.77 -8.06 2.98
N GLU A 79 9.26 -7.87 1.76
CA GLU A 79 8.71 -8.48 0.53
C GLU A 79 8.82 -10.01 0.58
N GLU A 80 9.93 -10.54 1.10
CA GLU A 80 10.11 -11.99 1.34
C GLU A 80 9.07 -12.59 2.32
N LYS A 81 8.51 -11.78 3.23
CA LYS A 81 7.55 -12.25 4.24
C LYS A 81 6.09 -12.03 3.87
N PHE A 82 5.79 -10.90 3.22
CA PHE A 82 4.42 -10.44 3.04
C PHE A 82 4.01 -10.26 1.57
N GLY A 83 4.94 -10.43 0.63
CA GLY A 83 4.73 -10.16 -0.78
C GLY A 83 5.28 -8.80 -1.21
N THR A 84 5.52 -8.65 -2.50
CA THR A 84 5.99 -7.41 -3.11
C THR A 84 4.91 -6.32 -3.10
N GLU A 85 5.32 -5.05 -3.19
CA GLU A 85 4.37 -3.95 -3.38
C GLU A 85 3.47 -4.14 -4.60
N ALA A 86 3.98 -4.75 -5.68
CA ALA A 86 3.22 -4.99 -6.90
C ALA A 86 2.13 -6.07 -6.73
N GLU A 87 2.45 -7.15 -6.03
CA GLU A 87 1.48 -8.22 -5.71
C GLU A 87 0.38 -7.69 -4.80
N LEU A 88 0.76 -6.96 -3.75
CA LEU A 88 -0.19 -6.40 -2.78
C LEU A 88 -1.03 -5.29 -3.40
N LEU A 89 -0.46 -4.48 -4.31
CA LEU A 89 -1.24 -3.51 -5.07
C LEU A 89 -2.26 -4.20 -5.98
N SER A 90 -1.86 -5.26 -6.69
CA SER A 90 -2.77 -6.03 -7.54
C SER A 90 -3.94 -6.60 -6.73
N GLN A 91 -3.67 -7.12 -5.53
CA GLN A 91 -4.71 -7.59 -4.61
C GLN A 91 -5.66 -6.45 -4.19
N VAL A 92 -5.12 -5.29 -3.79
CA VAL A 92 -5.92 -4.12 -3.41
C VAL A 92 -6.83 -3.66 -4.55
N LEU A 93 -6.31 -3.56 -5.77
CA LEU A 93 -7.08 -3.15 -6.94
C LEU A 93 -8.19 -4.17 -7.26
N GLN A 94 -7.90 -5.47 -7.17
CA GLN A 94 -8.89 -6.52 -7.34
C GLN A 94 -10.01 -6.43 -6.29
N GLU A 95 -9.68 -6.22 -5.01
CA GLU A 95 -10.66 -6.04 -3.93
C GLU A 95 -11.54 -4.79 -4.12
N LEU A 96 -10.99 -3.74 -4.73
CA LEU A 96 -11.74 -2.55 -5.11
C LEU A 96 -12.58 -2.73 -6.38
N GLY A 97 -12.50 -3.88 -7.05
CA GLY A 97 -13.16 -4.11 -8.35
C GLY A 97 -12.54 -3.28 -9.48
N GLU A 98 -11.31 -2.81 -9.30
CA GLU A 98 -10.53 -2.05 -10.28
C GLU A 98 -9.64 -3.05 -11.03
N THR A 99 -10.20 -3.85 -11.93
CA THR A 99 -9.40 -4.80 -12.71
C THR A 99 -8.54 -4.02 -13.73
N THR A 100 -7.22 -4.12 -13.62
CA THR A 100 -6.34 -3.81 -14.74
C THR A 100 -6.62 -4.81 -15.86
N ALA A 101 -7.21 -4.33 -16.95
CA ALA A 101 -7.41 -5.11 -18.17
C ALA A 101 -6.09 -5.51 -18.82
#